data_AF-A0AAV2Z4Q1-F1
#
_entry.id   AF-A0AAV2Z4Q1-F1
#
_cell.length_a   1.000
_cell.length_b   1.000
_cell.length_c   1.000
_cell.angle_alpha   90.00
_cell.angle_beta   90.00
_cell.angle_gamma   90.00
#
_symmetry.space_group_name_H-M   'P 1'
#
loop_
_entity.id
_entity.type
_entity.pdbx_description
1 polymer ?
#
loop_
_entity_poly.entity_id
_entity_poly.type
_entity_poly.pdbx_seq_one_letter_code
_entity_poly.pdbx_strand_id
1 'polypeptide(L)'
;MPLANGKKKDDHDVLARLVHDLKSKETLCRVKDYPRVTLQLLNEYLTEQGPLVNPAFGEQPAFFIDEGNFIPYRMVVCGNKKVAAKIAQRLGNWAETSEEGGAFVLEQRPRRPKVRMPDVAYTPRDEDRNLDCQQVWTYRGDPFVPTFVVEMKKLFGRGSQRKKLNRKMRNEYFPHGVQLGWLIDPRPECPQMFEYFIKEHVEVQCSDDTTWRDLDGRDVLPGFRIRSRVLEMVLNQECGSSEDEESNITCQVPKWHKRLQSIRENDAHALAHLEDSCIAHFEAKLARRWSK
;
A
#
# COMPACT_ATOMS: atom_id res chain seq x y z
N MET A 1 32.54 -28.66 38.30
CA MET A 1 31.81 -27.55 37.65
C MET A 1 31.60 -27.85 36.16
N PRO A 2 30.37 -28.19 35.74
CA PRO A 2 29.97 -28.11 34.33
C PRO A 2 28.60 -27.40 34.21
N LEU A 3 28.56 -26.08 34.38
CA LEU A 3 27.30 -25.29 34.29
C LEU A 3 27.30 -24.26 33.15
N ALA A 4 28.46 -23.96 32.56
CA ALA A 4 28.58 -22.98 31.48
C ALA A 4 28.20 -23.53 30.10
N ASN A 5 28.41 -24.84 29.85
CA ASN A 5 28.23 -25.45 28.53
C ASN A 5 26.77 -25.85 28.23
N GLY A 6 25.98 -26.15 29.26
CA GLY A 6 24.55 -26.50 29.11
C GLY A 6 23.66 -25.28 28.80
N LYS A 7 23.97 -24.12 29.39
CA LYS A 7 23.22 -22.87 29.17
C LYS A 7 23.30 -22.37 27.73
N LYS A 8 24.50 -22.36 27.13
CA LYS A 8 24.69 -21.93 25.73
C LYS A 8 23.96 -22.81 24.72
N LYS A 9 23.83 -24.11 24.99
CA LYS A 9 23.15 -25.06 24.11
C LYS A 9 21.61 -24.89 24.15
N ASP A 10 21.08 -24.66 25.35
CA ASP A 10 19.65 -24.41 25.59
C ASP A 10 19.21 -23.07 24.96
N ASP A 11 20.02 -22.01 25.11
CA ASP A 11 19.73 -20.69 24.52
C ASP A 11 19.75 -20.72 22.98
N HIS A 12 20.67 -21.51 22.39
CA HIS A 12 20.75 -21.72 20.93
C HIS A 12 19.52 -22.48 20.39
N ASP A 13 18.95 -23.40 21.17
CA ASP A 13 17.75 -24.16 20.78
C ASP A 13 16.50 -23.27 20.77
N VAL A 14 16.36 -22.38 21.77
CA VAL A 14 15.24 -21.42 21.81
C VAL A 14 15.33 -20.37 20.71
N LEU A 15 16.54 -19.87 20.39
CA LEU A 15 16.74 -18.94 19.27
C LEU A 15 16.41 -19.63 17.93
N ALA A 16 16.86 -20.87 17.73
CA ALA A 16 16.53 -21.63 16.52
C ALA A 16 15.01 -21.83 16.37
N ARG A 17 14.30 -22.12 17.47
CA ARG A 17 12.83 -22.20 17.49
C ARG A 17 12.19 -20.86 17.14
N LEU A 18 12.67 -19.75 17.70
CA LEU A 18 12.17 -18.41 17.35
C LEU A 18 12.39 -18.12 15.86
N VAL A 19 13.58 -18.35 15.34
CA VAL A 19 13.91 -18.11 13.92
C VAL A 19 13.03 -18.95 13.00
N HIS A 20 12.80 -20.23 13.32
CA HIS A 20 11.88 -21.08 12.58
C HIS A 20 10.47 -20.51 12.57
N ASP A 21 9.97 -20.09 13.74
CA ASP A 21 8.62 -19.55 13.89
C ASP A 21 8.46 -18.19 13.19
N LEU A 22 9.48 -17.33 13.26
CA LEU A 22 9.53 -16.06 12.53
C LEU A 22 9.55 -16.27 11.02
N LYS A 23 10.12 -17.37 10.50
CA LYS A 23 10.08 -17.73 9.07
C LYS A 23 8.76 -18.32 8.62
N SER A 24 8.00 -18.98 9.49
CA SER A 24 6.86 -19.83 9.09
C SER A 24 5.49 -19.32 9.55
N LYS A 25 5.39 -18.67 10.72
CA LYS A 25 4.10 -18.24 11.27
C LYS A 25 3.57 -17.01 10.53
N GLU A 26 2.26 -17.02 10.28
CA GLU A 26 1.51 -15.86 9.78
C GLU A 26 1.10 -14.88 10.91
N THR A 27 1.48 -15.18 12.16
CA THR A 27 1.18 -14.36 13.34
C THR A 27 2.46 -13.92 14.05
N LEU A 28 2.40 -12.80 14.77
CA LEU A 28 3.54 -12.27 15.52
C LEU A 28 3.91 -13.19 16.70
N CYS A 29 5.22 -13.36 16.89
CA CYS A 29 5.81 -14.12 17.98
C CYS A 29 5.88 -13.27 19.26
N ARG A 30 5.36 -13.78 20.38
CA ARG A 30 5.42 -13.09 21.68
C ARG A 30 6.76 -13.35 22.35
N VAL A 31 7.38 -12.32 22.91
CA VAL A 31 8.69 -12.38 23.57
C VAL A 31 8.67 -13.41 24.71
N LYS A 32 7.59 -13.47 25.49
CA LYS A 32 7.45 -14.43 26.60
C LYS A 32 7.46 -15.91 26.20
N ASP A 33 7.17 -16.23 24.93
CA ASP A 33 7.14 -17.60 24.43
C ASP A 33 8.56 -18.12 24.07
N TYR A 34 9.56 -17.22 24.06
CA TYR A 34 10.96 -17.52 23.75
C TYR A 34 11.85 -16.94 24.86
N PRO A 35 11.80 -17.54 26.07
CA PRO A 35 12.58 -17.04 27.19
C PRO A 35 14.07 -17.03 26.83
N ARG A 36 14.79 -16.02 27.35
CA ARG A 36 16.24 -15.82 27.15
C ARG A 36 16.68 -15.36 25.75
N VAL A 37 15.79 -15.32 24.76
CA VAL A 37 16.10 -14.67 23.48
C VAL A 37 15.86 -13.17 23.60
N THR A 38 16.93 -12.39 23.65
CA THR A 38 16.85 -10.93 23.66
C THR A 38 16.67 -10.38 22.25
N LEU A 39 16.14 -9.16 22.14
CA LEU A 39 16.05 -8.45 20.86
C LEU A 39 17.43 -8.26 20.21
N GLN A 40 18.43 -7.94 21.04
CA GLN A 40 19.81 -7.77 20.62
C GLN A 40 20.35 -9.06 20.01
N LEU A 41 20.21 -10.20 20.71
CA LEU A 41 20.67 -11.50 20.23
C LEU A 41 20.03 -11.87 18.88
N LEU A 42 18.72 -11.62 18.72
CA LEU A 42 18.02 -11.88 17.46
C LEU A 42 18.58 -10.99 16.33
N ASN A 43 18.75 -9.69 16.55
CA ASN A 43 19.22 -8.78 15.51
C ASN A 43 20.71 -8.99 15.16
N GLU A 44 21.55 -9.38 16.11
CA GLU A 44 22.93 -9.82 15.87
C GLU A 44 22.94 -11.07 14.97
N TYR A 45 22.12 -12.08 15.28
CA TYR A 45 21.96 -13.26 14.44
C TYR A 45 21.56 -12.90 12.99
N LEU A 46 20.65 -11.94 12.79
CA LEU A 46 20.24 -11.50 11.44
C LEU A 46 21.31 -10.69 10.72
N THR A 47 22.16 -9.98 11.46
CA THR A 47 23.31 -9.28 10.89
C THR A 47 24.33 -10.27 10.34
N GLU A 48 24.52 -11.40 11.01
CA GLU A 48 25.44 -12.47 10.59
C GLU A 48 24.86 -13.37 9.50
N GLN A 49 23.60 -13.78 9.63
CA GLN A 49 22.97 -14.80 8.78
C GLN A 49 22.16 -14.19 7.61
N GLY A 50 21.93 -12.89 7.63
CA GLY A 50 21.07 -12.18 6.69
C GLY A 50 19.59 -12.16 7.10
N PRO A 51 18.77 -11.43 6.32
CA PRO A 51 17.35 -11.23 6.62
C PRO A 51 16.54 -12.53 6.58
N LEU A 52 15.56 -12.65 7.47
CA LEU A 52 14.58 -13.73 7.38
C LEU A 52 13.62 -13.46 6.23
N VAL A 53 13.11 -14.52 5.61
CA VAL A 53 12.02 -14.41 4.64
C VAL A 53 10.82 -15.14 5.19
N ASN A 54 9.75 -14.39 5.45
CA ASN A 54 8.48 -14.92 5.93
C ASN A 54 7.39 -14.81 4.83
N PRO A 55 6.59 -15.87 4.60
CA PRO A 55 5.53 -15.86 3.60
C PRO A 55 4.44 -14.81 3.81
N ALA A 56 4.20 -14.30 5.02
CA ALA A 56 3.23 -13.24 5.34
C ALA A 56 3.90 -11.86 5.44
N PHE A 57 5.05 -11.75 6.10
CA PHE A 57 5.72 -10.47 6.39
C PHE A 57 6.78 -10.05 5.36
N GLY A 58 7.18 -10.94 4.45
CA GLY A 58 8.23 -10.67 3.47
C GLY A 58 9.62 -10.79 4.07
N GLU A 59 10.56 -10.03 3.52
CA GLU A 59 11.94 -9.96 4.01
C GLU A 59 12.01 -9.12 5.30
N GLN A 60 12.67 -9.66 6.33
CA GLN A 60 12.71 -9.15 7.69
C GLN A 60 14.18 -9.03 8.13
N PRO A 61 14.83 -7.88 7.88
CA PRO A 61 16.25 -7.68 8.16
C PRO A 61 16.58 -7.47 9.63
N ALA A 62 15.59 -7.02 10.40
CA ALA A 62 15.73 -6.77 11.82
C ALA A 62 14.33 -6.79 12.46
N PHE A 63 14.30 -6.79 13.78
CA PHE A 63 13.09 -6.69 14.59
C PHE A 63 13.20 -5.58 15.64
N PHE A 64 12.06 -5.15 16.15
CA PHE A 64 11.93 -4.39 17.40
C PHE A 64 10.86 -5.01 18.28
N ILE A 65 10.83 -4.66 19.57
CA ILE A 65 9.78 -5.13 20.48
C ILE A 65 8.72 -4.05 20.59
N ASP A 66 7.48 -4.46 20.33
CA ASP A 66 6.30 -3.66 20.60
C ASP A 66 5.27 -4.51 21.32
N GLU A 67 4.82 -4.01 22.47
CA GLU A 67 3.90 -4.68 23.38
C GLU A 67 4.21 -6.15 23.68
N GLY A 68 5.50 -6.49 23.78
CA GLY A 68 5.95 -7.85 24.05
C GLY A 68 5.81 -8.81 22.87
N ASN A 69 5.75 -8.30 21.64
CA ASN A 69 5.90 -9.09 20.41
C ASN A 69 7.17 -8.68 19.66
N PHE A 70 7.78 -9.62 18.95
CA PHE A 70 8.79 -9.33 17.95
C PHE A 70 8.10 -8.80 16.69
N ILE A 71 8.35 -7.53 16.37
CA ILE A 71 7.83 -6.87 15.18
C ILE A 71 8.95 -6.72 14.15
N PRO A 72 8.80 -7.25 12.92
CA PRO A 72 9.80 -7.05 11.90
C PRO A 72 9.86 -5.60 11.45
N TYR A 73 11.06 -5.08 11.23
CA TYR A 73 11.24 -3.89 10.41
C TYR A 73 10.74 -4.20 9.00
N ARG A 74 9.89 -3.30 8.47
CA ARG A 74 9.46 -3.39 7.08
C ARG A 74 10.52 -2.77 6.20
N MET A 75 11.03 -3.53 5.24
CA MET A 75 11.79 -2.94 4.14
C MET A 75 10.83 -2.14 3.26
N VAL A 76 11.09 -0.84 3.19
CA VAL A 76 10.26 0.09 2.44
C VAL A 76 11.01 0.50 1.18
N VAL A 77 10.43 0.20 0.01
CA VAL A 77 10.94 0.67 -1.27
C VAL A 77 10.44 2.10 -1.47
N CYS A 78 11.36 3.06 -1.54
CA CYS A 78 11.03 4.49 -1.66
C CYS A 78 10.10 4.79 -2.86
N GLY A 79 10.39 4.20 -4.03
CA GLY A 79 9.52 4.33 -5.21
C GLY A 79 8.08 3.90 -4.95
N ASN A 80 7.87 2.77 -4.27
CA ASN A 80 6.54 2.32 -3.88
C ASN A 80 5.85 3.33 -2.95
N LYS A 81 6.56 3.90 -1.97
CA LYS A 81 5.95 4.90 -1.07
C LYS A 81 5.59 6.20 -1.77
N LYS A 82 6.39 6.65 -2.74
CA LYS A 82 6.04 7.83 -3.54
C LYS A 82 4.74 7.60 -4.32
N VAL A 83 4.60 6.44 -4.97
CA VAL A 83 3.38 6.06 -5.69
C VAL A 83 2.19 5.90 -4.74
N ALA A 84 2.36 5.23 -3.59
CA ALA A 84 1.31 5.07 -2.58
C ALA A 84 0.82 6.42 -2.05
N ALA A 85 1.74 7.33 -1.72
CA ALA A 85 1.41 8.67 -1.28
C ALA A 85 0.64 9.45 -2.37
N LYS A 86 1.00 9.29 -3.65
CA LYS A 86 0.29 9.94 -4.74
C LYS A 86 -1.13 9.40 -4.92
N ILE A 87 -1.31 8.09 -4.83
CA ILE A 87 -2.64 7.47 -4.90
C ILE A 87 -3.50 7.94 -3.72
N ALA A 88 -2.96 7.92 -2.49
CA ALA A 88 -3.68 8.40 -1.32
C ALA A 88 -4.04 9.88 -1.42
N GLN A 89 -3.14 10.73 -1.95
CA GLN A 89 -3.43 12.13 -2.22
C GLN A 89 -4.63 12.27 -3.19
N ARG A 90 -4.60 11.57 -4.32
CA ARG A 90 -5.68 11.66 -5.32
C ARG A 90 -7.00 11.12 -4.77
N LEU A 91 -6.95 10.06 -3.98
CA LEU A 91 -8.10 9.49 -3.32
C LEU A 91 -8.69 10.45 -2.28
N GLY A 92 -7.86 11.15 -1.51
CA GLY A 92 -8.28 12.20 -0.57
C GLY A 92 -8.98 13.36 -1.28
N ASN A 93 -8.37 13.89 -2.35
CA ASN A 93 -8.99 14.96 -3.14
C ASN A 93 -10.35 14.53 -3.72
N TRP A 94 -10.44 13.30 -4.23
CA TRP A 94 -11.72 12.74 -4.70
C TRP A 94 -12.73 12.64 -3.55
N ALA A 95 -12.34 12.07 -2.40
CA ALA A 95 -13.23 11.92 -1.25
C ALA A 95 -13.75 13.25 -0.68
N GLU A 96 -12.98 14.34 -0.76
CA GLU A 96 -13.42 15.67 -0.33
C GLU A 96 -14.54 16.24 -1.19
N THR A 97 -14.54 15.88 -2.47
CA THR A 97 -15.44 16.42 -3.50
C THR A 97 -16.56 15.46 -3.87
N SER A 98 -16.41 14.16 -3.58
CA SER A 98 -17.45 13.16 -3.74
C SER A 98 -18.50 13.26 -2.64
N GLU A 99 -19.72 12.86 -2.97
CA GLU A 99 -20.79 12.71 -1.97
C GLU A 99 -20.45 11.59 -0.95
N GLU A 100 -19.60 10.64 -1.36
CA GLU A 100 -19.23 9.43 -0.59
C GLU A 100 -18.25 9.70 0.56
N GLY A 101 -17.40 10.75 0.50
CA GLY A 101 -16.44 11.04 1.58
C GLY A 101 -15.45 9.92 1.85
N GLY A 102 -14.89 9.81 3.07
CA GLY A 102 -14.24 8.59 3.56
C GLY A 102 -12.87 8.78 4.20
N ALA A 103 -12.42 7.76 4.93
CA ALA A 103 -11.09 7.71 5.53
C ALA A 103 -10.17 6.77 4.75
N PHE A 104 -8.89 7.12 4.69
CA PHE A 104 -7.89 6.28 4.06
C PHE A 104 -6.76 5.93 5.03
N VAL A 105 -6.30 4.70 4.90
CA VAL A 105 -5.24 4.16 5.75
C VAL A 105 -4.08 3.77 4.88
N LEU A 106 -2.92 4.38 5.14
CA LEU A 106 -1.68 4.00 4.47
C LEU A 106 -1.03 2.79 5.13
N GLU A 107 -1.20 2.59 6.44
CA GLU A 107 -0.76 1.39 7.17
C GLU A 107 -1.49 1.27 8.53
N GLN A 108 -2.23 0.18 8.79
CA GLN A 108 -2.72 -0.18 10.12
C GLN A 108 -2.21 -1.56 10.56
N ARG A 109 -1.81 -1.66 11.83
CA ARG A 109 -1.26 -2.89 12.42
C ARG A 109 -2.26 -3.49 13.41
N PRO A 110 -3.02 -4.56 13.12
CA PRO A 110 -3.85 -5.20 14.12
C PRO A 110 -3.08 -6.23 14.94
N ARG A 111 -3.46 -6.37 16.21
CA ARG A 111 -2.94 -7.39 17.12
C ARG A 111 -3.92 -8.57 17.20
N ARG A 112 -3.76 -9.52 16.26
CA ARG A 112 -4.49 -10.81 16.06
C ARG A 112 -5.98 -10.61 15.69
N PRO A 113 -6.47 -11.00 14.49
CA PRO A 113 -6.07 -12.11 13.61
C PRO A 113 -5.23 -11.66 12.39
N LYS A 114 -5.09 -12.49 11.34
CA LYS A 114 -4.25 -12.27 10.14
C LYS A 114 -4.12 -10.79 9.75
N VAL A 115 -2.89 -10.28 9.80
CA VAL A 115 -2.58 -8.86 9.55
C VAL A 115 -2.90 -8.52 8.09
N ARG A 116 -3.99 -7.79 7.86
CA ARG A 116 -4.37 -7.26 6.54
C ARG A 116 -4.05 -5.79 6.49
N MET A 117 -2.80 -5.49 6.12
CA MET A 117 -2.33 -4.10 6.03
C MET A 117 -2.04 -3.78 4.57
N PRO A 118 -2.99 -3.14 3.85
CA PRO A 118 -2.75 -2.63 2.51
C PRO A 118 -1.84 -1.40 2.56
N ASP A 119 -1.23 -1.05 1.43
CA ASP A 119 -0.41 0.16 1.28
C ASP A 119 -1.28 1.42 1.09
N VAL A 120 -2.50 1.28 0.59
CA VAL A 120 -3.56 2.30 0.59
C VAL A 120 -4.89 1.57 0.80
N ALA A 121 -5.77 2.13 1.63
CA ALA A 121 -7.14 1.65 1.77
C ALA A 121 -8.11 2.83 1.78
N TYR A 122 -9.36 2.57 1.45
CA TYR A 122 -10.45 3.52 1.55
C TYR A 122 -11.66 2.87 2.23
N THR A 123 -12.25 3.62 3.16
CA THR A 123 -13.45 3.25 3.90
C THR A 123 -14.50 4.35 3.69
N PRO A 124 -15.75 4.01 3.30
CA PRO A 124 -16.82 4.99 3.12
C PRO A 124 -17.07 5.83 4.38
N ARG A 125 -17.55 7.07 4.19
CA ARG A 125 -17.75 8.03 5.30
C ARG A 125 -18.64 7.49 6.42
N ASP A 126 -19.73 6.81 6.07
CA ASP A 126 -20.68 6.32 7.07
C ASP A 126 -20.10 5.15 7.88
N GLU A 127 -19.31 4.27 7.25
CA GLU A 127 -18.58 3.22 7.95
C GLU A 127 -17.51 3.79 8.88
N ASP A 128 -16.72 4.76 8.40
CA ASP A 128 -15.69 5.45 9.19
C ASP A 128 -16.28 6.15 10.42
N ARG A 129 -17.41 6.85 10.26
CA ARG A 129 -18.11 7.53 11.37
C ARG A 129 -18.66 6.58 12.43
N ASN A 130 -18.92 5.32 12.06
CA ASN A 130 -19.43 4.30 12.96
C ASN A 130 -18.32 3.55 13.71
N LEU A 131 -17.04 3.84 13.43
CA LEU A 131 -15.92 3.27 14.18
C LEU A 131 -15.88 3.80 15.61
N ASP A 132 -15.71 2.90 16.57
CA ASP A 132 -15.57 3.28 17.96
C ASP A 132 -14.16 3.82 18.30
N CYS A 133 -14.01 4.40 19.50
CA CYS A 133 -12.71 4.95 19.92
C CYS A 133 -11.59 3.90 19.98
N GLN A 134 -11.89 2.63 20.27
CA GLN A 134 -10.88 1.58 20.26
C GLN A 134 -10.45 1.24 18.83
N GLN A 135 -11.35 1.24 17.86
CA GLN A 135 -11.06 0.99 16.45
C GLN A 135 -10.25 2.15 15.82
N VAL A 136 -10.57 3.39 16.17
CA VAL A 136 -9.90 4.58 15.63
C VAL A 136 -8.54 4.82 16.28
N TRP A 137 -8.45 4.72 17.60
CA TRP A 137 -7.26 5.17 18.35
C TRP A 137 -6.37 4.05 18.85
N THR A 138 -6.77 2.79 18.66
CA THR A 138 -5.97 1.63 19.08
C THR A 138 -6.03 0.53 18.02
N TYR A 139 -5.09 -0.40 18.06
CA TYR A 139 -5.18 -1.63 17.25
C TYR A 139 -5.93 -2.77 17.97
N ARG A 140 -6.56 -2.46 19.12
CA ARG A 140 -7.30 -3.42 19.97
C ARG A 140 -8.79 -3.43 19.69
N GLY A 141 -9.31 -2.42 19.01
CA GLY A 141 -10.69 -2.41 18.54
C GLY A 141 -10.94 -3.52 17.51
N ASP A 142 -12.21 -3.81 17.29
CA ASP A 142 -12.60 -4.81 16.30
C ASP A 142 -12.10 -4.42 14.90
N PRO A 143 -11.67 -5.40 14.08
CA PRO A 143 -11.27 -5.11 12.71
C PRO A 143 -12.42 -4.46 11.94
N PHE A 144 -12.12 -3.38 11.22
CA PHE A 144 -12.99 -2.88 10.16
C PHE A 144 -12.45 -3.32 8.80
N VAL A 145 -13.28 -3.22 7.77
CA VAL A 145 -12.95 -3.69 6.43
C VAL A 145 -13.12 -2.52 5.46
N PRO A 146 -12.05 -2.07 4.78
CA PRO A 146 -12.18 -1.07 3.73
C PRO A 146 -12.91 -1.65 2.51
N THR A 147 -13.52 -0.78 1.71
CA THR A 147 -14.17 -1.18 0.44
C THR A 147 -13.18 -1.23 -0.72
N PHE A 148 -12.11 -0.44 -0.65
CA PHE A 148 -11.04 -0.40 -1.66
C PHE A 148 -9.65 -0.53 -1.04
N VAL A 149 -8.76 -1.29 -1.69
CA VAL A 149 -7.37 -1.51 -1.24
C VAL A 149 -6.35 -1.47 -2.38
N VAL A 150 -5.14 -1.04 -2.06
CA VAL A 150 -3.97 -1.08 -2.95
C VAL A 150 -2.81 -1.77 -2.24
N GLU A 151 -2.13 -2.67 -2.94
CA GLU A 151 -0.88 -3.28 -2.50
C GLU A 151 0.24 -2.95 -3.48
N MET A 152 1.41 -2.60 -2.96
CA MET A 152 2.57 -2.22 -3.75
C MET A 152 3.76 -3.12 -3.46
N LYS A 153 4.07 -4.03 -4.37
CA LYS A 153 5.19 -4.98 -4.24
C LYS A 153 5.80 -5.32 -5.59
N LYS A 154 6.97 -5.97 -5.51
CA LYS A 154 7.58 -6.70 -6.62
C LYS A 154 6.67 -7.85 -7.06
N LEU A 155 6.11 -7.78 -8.26
CA LEU A 155 5.21 -8.77 -8.86
C LEU A 155 5.92 -9.70 -9.85
N PHE A 156 7.11 -9.36 -10.32
CA PHE A 156 7.88 -10.19 -11.27
C PHE A 156 9.36 -10.36 -10.90
N GLY A 157 9.94 -11.44 -11.41
CA GLY A 157 11.33 -11.84 -11.17
C GLY A 157 11.57 -12.54 -9.83
N ARG A 158 12.85 -12.77 -9.50
CA ARG A 158 13.26 -13.42 -8.24
C ARG A 158 12.73 -12.65 -7.04
N GLY A 159 12.04 -13.33 -6.13
CA GLY A 159 11.40 -12.71 -4.96
C GLY A 159 10.03 -12.09 -5.22
N SER A 160 9.41 -12.36 -6.38
CA SER A 160 8.03 -11.95 -6.68
C SER A 160 7.04 -12.35 -5.59
N GLN A 161 6.18 -11.41 -5.21
CA GLN A 161 5.09 -11.59 -4.26
C GLN A 161 3.73 -11.85 -4.96
N ARG A 162 3.70 -12.02 -6.30
CA ARG A 162 2.46 -12.07 -7.08
C ARG A 162 1.49 -13.16 -6.63
N LYS A 163 1.95 -14.40 -6.43
CA LYS A 163 1.11 -15.52 -5.98
C LYS A 163 0.53 -15.29 -4.59
N LYS A 164 1.35 -14.77 -3.68
CA LYS A 164 0.95 -14.43 -2.32
C LYS A 164 -0.09 -13.31 -2.30
N LEU A 165 0.15 -12.23 -3.05
CA LEU A 165 -0.79 -11.11 -3.12
C LEU A 165 -2.09 -11.49 -3.83
N ASN A 166 -2.05 -12.37 -4.84
CA ASN A 166 -3.27 -12.93 -5.43
C ASN A 166 -4.11 -13.66 -4.39
N ARG A 167 -3.48 -14.52 -3.59
CA ARG A 167 -4.13 -15.24 -2.50
C ARG A 167 -4.68 -14.26 -1.45
N LYS A 168 -3.93 -13.21 -1.12
CA LYS A 168 -4.37 -12.15 -0.19
C LYS A 168 -5.63 -11.45 -0.72
N MET A 169 -5.64 -11.06 -1.99
CA MET A 169 -6.84 -10.48 -2.62
C MET A 169 -8.03 -11.45 -2.55
N ARG A 170 -7.87 -12.66 -3.09
CA ARG A 170 -8.99 -13.62 -3.25
C ARG A 170 -9.49 -14.23 -1.95
N ASN A 171 -8.60 -14.48 -0.98
CA ASN A 171 -8.93 -15.29 0.19
C ASN A 171 -8.96 -14.47 1.48
N GLU A 172 -8.41 -13.25 1.48
CA GLU A 172 -8.31 -12.42 2.68
C GLU A 172 -9.05 -11.10 2.56
N TYR A 173 -8.95 -10.38 1.44
CA TYR A 173 -9.60 -9.08 1.27
C TYR A 173 -11.06 -9.22 0.82
N PHE A 174 -11.29 -9.78 -0.36
CA PHE A 174 -12.62 -9.83 -0.96
C PHE A 174 -13.66 -10.61 -0.14
N PRO A 175 -13.33 -11.77 0.48
CA PRO A 175 -14.30 -12.48 1.32
C PRO A 175 -14.73 -11.72 2.58
N HIS A 176 -14.05 -10.62 2.92
CA HIS A 176 -14.33 -9.83 4.11
C HIS A 176 -14.96 -8.47 3.79
N GLY A 177 -15.29 -8.17 2.53
CA GLY A 177 -16.04 -6.96 2.16
C GLY A 177 -15.30 -5.97 1.26
N VAL A 178 -14.02 -6.20 0.93
CA VAL A 178 -13.33 -5.43 -0.11
C VAL A 178 -13.99 -5.69 -1.47
N GLN A 179 -14.28 -4.63 -2.22
CA GLN A 179 -14.99 -4.69 -3.50
C GLN A 179 -14.09 -4.35 -4.70
N LEU A 180 -13.05 -3.54 -4.48
CA LEU A 180 -12.05 -3.17 -5.48
C LEU A 180 -10.63 -3.32 -4.89
N GLY A 181 -9.71 -3.90 -5.67
CA GLY A 181 -8.34 -4.10 -5.22
C GLY A 181 -7.33 -3.88 -6.34
N TRP A 182 -6.28 -3.10 -6.11
CA TRP A 182 -5.18 -2.93 -7.06
C TRP A 182 -3.87 -3.54 -6.53
N LEU A 183 -3.17 -4.30 -7.37
CA LEU A 183 -1.77 -4.69 -7.14
C LEU A 183 -0.89 -3.94 -8.12
N ILE A 184 0.05 -3.14 -7.61
CA ILE A 184 0.89 -2.28 -8.42
C ILE A 184 2.36 -2.63 -8.20
N ASP A 185 3.08 -2.84 -9.29
CA ASP A 185 4.53 -2.89 -9.34
C ASP A 185 5.03 -1.68 -10.13
N PRO A 186 5.53 -0.63 -9.47
CA PRO A 186 5.95 0.59 -10.16
C PRO A 186 7.39 0.54 -10.68
N ARG A 187 8.06 -0.62 -10.61
CA ARG A 187 9.49 -0.70 -10.94
C ARG A 187 9.71 -0.53 -12.45
N PRO A 188 10.65 0.34 -12.89
CA PRO A 188 10.81 0.69 -14.29
C PRO A 188 11.11 -0.49 -15.22
N GLU A 189 11.75 -1.54 -14.72
CA GLU A 189 12.14 -2.69 -15.54
C GLU A 189 10.94 -3.59 -15.89
N CYS A 190 9.86 -3.53 -15.11
CA CYS A 190 8.66 -4.35 -15.32
C CYS A 190 7.44 -3.73 -14.61
N PRO A 191 6.96 -2.56 -15.07
CA PRO A 191 5.81 -1.92 -14.45
C PRO A 191 4.54 -2.71 -14.78
N GLN A 192 3.78 -3.10 -13.75
CA GLN A 192 2.53 -3.85 -13.93
C GLN A 192 1.46 -3.44 -12.94
N MET A 193 0.21 -3.54 -13.39
CA MET A 193 -0.98 -3.25 -12.60
C MET A 193 -1.99 -4.38 -12.74
N PHE A 194 -2.43 -4.95 -11.64
CA PHE A 194 -3.53 -5.91 -11.62
C PHE A 194 -4.71 -5.30 -10.90
N GLU A 195 -5.87 -5.41 -11.50
CA GLU A 195 -7.13 -4.94 -10.95
C GLU A 195 -8.00 -6.14 -10.58
N TYR A 196 -8.49 -6.14 -9.35
CA TYR A 196 -9.42 -7.12 -8.80
C TYR A 196 -10.74 -6.44 -8.52
N PHE A 197 -11.84 -7.08 -8.87
CA PHE A 197 -13.18 -6.56 -8.67
C PHE A 197 -14.19 -7.69 -8.56
N ILE A 198 -15.35 -7.42 -7.96
CA ILE A 198 -16.48 -8.36 -7.96
C ILE A 198 -17.32 -8.11 -9.20
N LYS A 199 -17.65 -9.17 -9.95
CA LYS A 199 -18.63 -9.12 -11.03
C LYS A 199 -19.85 -9.95 -10.64
N GLU A 200 -21.05 -9.41 -10.81
CA GLU A 200 -22.33 -10.11 -10.61
C GLU A 200 -22.48 -10.78 -9.22
N HIS A 201 -21.78 -10.24 -8.21
CA HIS A 201 -21.90 -10.58 -6.78
C HIS A 201 -21.48 -12.01 -6.36
N VAL A 202 -20.76 -12.77 -7.19
CA VAL A 202 -20.43 -14.17 -6.84
C VAL A 202 -18.93 -14.49 -6.83
N GLU A 203 -18.11 -13.90 -7.71
CA GLU A 203 -16.69 -14.25 -7.77
C GLU A 203 -15.76 -13.04 -7.96
N VAL A 204 -14.62 -13.10 -7.27
CA VAL A 204 -13.50 -12.17 -7.45
C VAL A 204 -12.87 -12.38 -8.82
N GLN A 205 -12.93 -11.36 -9.67
CA GLN A 205 -12.27 -11.34 -10.96
C GLN A 205 -10.92 -10.62 -10.87
N CYS A 206 -10.00 -10.97 -11.76
CA CYS A 206 -8.75 -10.24 -11.96
C CYS A 206 -8.69 -9.88 -13.44
N SER A 207 -8.51 -8.59 -13.76
CA SER A 207 -8.36 -8.14 -15.14
C SER A 207 -7.20 -8.86 -15.83
N ASP A 208 -7.44 -9.29 -17.08
CA ASP A 208 -6.42 -9.89 -17.96
C ASP A 208 -5.47 -8.83 -18.52
N ASP A 209 -5.92 -7.58 -18.63
CA ASP A 209 -5.02 -6.46 -18.91
C ASP A 209 -4.20 -6.16 -17.65
N THR A 210 -2.88 -6.37 -17.76
CA THR A 210 -1.90 -6.12 -16.69
C THR A 210 -0.94 -4.98 -17.02
N THR A 211 -1.18 -4.30 -18.15
CA THR A 211 -0.32 -3.22 -18.64
C THR A 211 -0.37 -2.02 -17.71
N TRP A 212 0.70 -1.24 -17.71
CA TRP A 212 0.74 0.04 -17.00
C TRP A 212 -0.20 1.03 -17.70
N ARG A 213 -1.32 1.36 -17.06
CA ARG A 213 -2.43 2.11 -17.66
C ARG A 213 -3.20 2.89 -16.60
N ASP A 214 -4.11 3.73 -17.05
CA ASP A 214 -5.03 4.41 -16.14
C ASP A 214 -5.95 3.37 -15.46
N LEU A 215 -6.13 3.48 -14.15
CA LEU A 215 -7.05 2.62 -13.39
C LEU A 215 -8.28 3.41 -12.95
N ASP A 216 -9.44 2.77 -13.06
CA ASP A 216 -10.75 3.35 -12.78
C ASP A 216 -11.30 2.83 -11.45
N GLY A 217 -11.96 3.70 -10.70
CA GLY A 217 -12.59 3.41 -9.41
C GLY A 217 -13.83 2.53 -9.50
N ARG A 218 -14.33 2.27 -10.72
CA ARG A 218 -15.56 1.52 -10.99
C ARG A 218 -16.75 2.06 -10.19
N ASP A 219 -17.71 1.21 -9.92
CA ASP A 219 -18.86 1.52 -9.07
C ASP A 219 -18.49 1.63 -7.58
N VAL A 220 -17.24 1.30 -7.20
CA VAL A 220 -16.76 1.35 -5.81
C VAL A 220 -16.27 2.75 -5.44
N LEU A 221 -15.71 3.49 -6.40
CA LEU A 221 -15.27 4.88 -6.26
C LEU A 221 -15.72 5.67 -7.50
N PRO A 222 -17.00 6.07 -7.59
CA PRO A 222 -17.56 6.66 -8.81
C PRO A 222 -16.80 7.89 -9.29
N GLY A 223 -16.39 7.85 -10.56
CA GLY A 223 -15.65 8.93 -11.21
C GLY A 223 -14.19 9.08 -10.75
N PHE A 224 -13.72 8.27 -9.79
CA PHE A 224 -12.32 8.26 -9.41
C PHE A 224 -11.48 7.58 -10.50
N ARG A 225 -10.39 8.23 -10.91
CA ARG A 225 -9.44 7.66 -11.86
C ARG A 225 -8.02 8.03 -11.46
N ILE A 226 -7.12 7.06 -11.46
CA ILE A 226 -5.69 7.31 -11.33
C ILE A 226 -5.03 7.22 -12.70
N ARG A 227 -4.38 8.30 -13.14
CA ARG A 227 -3.68 8.34 -14.42
C ARG A 227 -2.27 7.75 -14.30
N SER A 228 -1.91 6.84 -15.22
CA SER A 228 -0.60 6.17 -15.20
C SER A 228 0.55 7.17 -15.30
N ARG A 229 0.39 8.20 -16.15
CA ARG A 229 1.37 9.29 -16.33
C ARG A 229 1.69 10.02 -15.04
N VAL A 230 0.70 10.25 -14.20
CA VAL A 230 0.87 10.92 -12.89
C VAL A 230 1.75 10.08 -11.97
N LEU A 231 1.58 8.76 -12.02
CA LEU A 231 2.41 7.83 -11.25
C LEU A 231 3.85 7.75 -11.80
N GLU A 232 4.02 7.79 -13.13
CA GLU A 232 5.34 7.87 -13.78
C GLU A 232 6.11 9.14 -13.40
N MET A 233 5.44 10.30 -13.43
CA MET A 233 6.06 11.58 -13.07
C MET A 233 6.60 11.56 -11.64
N VAL A 234 5.86 10.95 -10.71
CA VAL A 234 6.24 10.82 -9.30
C VAL A 234 7.49 9.94 -9.12
N LEU A 235 7.63 8.89 -9.93
CA LEU A 235 8.81 8.03 -9.93
C LEU A 235 10.04 8.73 -10.50
N ASN A 236 9.86 9.56 -11.52
CA ASN A 236 10.94 10.30 -12.19
C ASN A 236 11.38 11.58 -11.46
N GLN A 237 10.75 11.93 -10.33
CA GLN A 237 11.05 13.14 -9.54
C GLN A 237 10.90 14.46 -10.32
N GLU A 238 10.18 14.44 -11.45
CA GLU A 238 10.00 15.66 -12.27
C GLU A 238 8.88 16.57 -11.73
N CYS A 239 8.17 16.15 -10.69
CA CYS A 239 7.22 16.99 -9.98
C CYS A 239 7.97 17.86 -8.95
N GLY A 240 8.80 18.80 -9.43
CA GLY A 240 9.58 19.68 -8.56
C GLY A 240 10.58 20.64 -9.22
N SER A 241 10.61 20.81 -10.55
CA SER A 241 11.33 21.94 -11.17
C SER A 241 10.32 23.02 -11.54
N SER A 242 10.02 23.88 -10.56
CA SER A 242 9.56 25.24 -10.81
C SER A 242 10.65 25.97 -11.60
N GLU A 243 10.55 25.95 -12.92
CA GLU A 243 10.62 27.24 -13.59
C GLU A 243 9.20 27.78 -13.48
N ASP A 244 9.07 28.92 -12.81
CA ASP A 244 7.83 29.61 -12.49
C ASP A 244 7.13 30.07 -13.77
N GLU A 245 6.57 29.14 -14.54
CA GLU A 245 5.54 29.48 -15.49
C GLU A 245 4.20 29.40 -14.74
N GLU A 246 3.79 30.54 -14.19
CA GLU A 246 2.36 30.84 -13.97
C GLU A 246 1.64 30.63 -15.31
N SER A 247 1.29 29.38 -15.57
CA SER A 247 0.42 29.04 -16.68
C SER A 247 -0.95 29.55 -16.28
N ASN A 248 -1.38 30.67 -16.88
CA ASN A 248 -2.77 31.09 -16.89
C ASN A 248 -3.58 30.00 -17.62
N ILE A 249 -3.95 28.94 -16.90
CA ILE A 249 -4.72 27.84 -17.46
C ILE A 249 -6.11 28.37 -17.75
N THR A 250 -6.33 28.72 -19.01
CA THR A 250 -7.60 29.24 -19.49
C THR A 250 -8.39 28.05 -20.05
N CYS A 251 -9.47 27.66 -19.38
CA CYS A 251 -10.34 26.59 -19.86
C CYS A 251 -11.03 27.03 -21.15
N GLN A 252 -10.62 26.47 -22.29
CA GLN A 252 -11.15 26.85 -23.61
C GLN A 252 -12.49 26.19 -23.97
N VAL A 253 -13.10 25.42 -23.05
CA VAL A 253 -14.33 24.67 -23.33
C VAL A 253 -15.57 25.56 -23.06
N PRO A 254 -16.28 26.06 -24.09
CA PRO A 254 -17.33 27.07 -23.90
C PRO A 254 -18.67 26.49 -23.38
N LYS A 255 -18.74 25.18 -23.08
CA LYS A 255 -19.99 24.41 -22.94
C LYS A 255 -20.14 23.62 -21.63
N TRP A 256 -19.41 23.96 -20.56
CA TRP A 256 -19.62 23.32 -19.25
C TRP A 256 -20.35 24.22 -18.23
N HIS A 257 -21.13 25.19 -18.72
CA HIS A 257 -22.10 25.97 -17.92
C HIS A 257 -23.30 25.17 -17.37
N LYS A 258 -23.32 23.84 -17.47
CA LYS A 258 -24.24 23.04 -16.65
C LYS A 258 -23.59 22.73 -15.31
N ARG A 259 -23.57 23.79 -14.47
CA ARG A 259 -23.67 23.75 -13.01
C ARG A 259 -22.58 22.95 -12.27
N LEU A 260 -21.36 23.48 -12.22
CA LEU A 260 -20.54 23.34 -11.00
C LEU A 260 -21.20 24.26 -9.96
N GLN A 261 -22.03 23.68 -9.08
CA GLN A 261 -22.84 24.42 -8.12
C GLN A 261 -22.08 24.72 -6.82
N SER A 262 -20.88 24.17 -6.63
CA SER A 262 -20.09 24.34 -5.41
C SER A 262 -18.62 24.72 -5.65
N ILE A 263 -18.01 25.37 -4.66
CA ILE A 263 -16.57 25.73 -4.64
C ILE A 263 -15.69 24.50 -4.86
N ARG A 264 -16.07 23.36 -4.26
CA ARG A 264 -15.32 22.09 -4.33
C ARG A 264 -15.21 21.54 -5.75
N GLU A 265 -16.30 21.60 -6.51
CA GLU A 265 -16.31 21.13 -7.90
C GLU A 265 -15.45 22.02 -8.81
N ASN A 266 -15.42 23.33 -8.53
CA ASN A 266 -14.52 24.27 -9.22
C ASN A 266 -13.05 23.97 -8.93
N ASP A 267 -12.71 23.66 -7.67
CA ASP A 267 -11.34 23.32 -7.28
C ASP A 267 -10.88 21.99 -7.92
N ALA A 268 -11.73 20.97 -7.92
CA ALA A 268 -11.45 19.69 -8.61
C ALA A 268 -11.22 19.90 -10.12
N HIS A 269 -12.01 20.77 -10.75
CA HIS A 269 -11.85 21.10 -12.16
C HIS A 269 -10.52 21.81 -12.45
N ALA A 270 -10.16 22.81 -11.64
CA ALA A 270 -8.87 23.50 -11.77
C ALA A 270 -7.69 22.54 -11.56
N LEU A 271 -7.79 21.63 -10.58
CA LEU A 271 -6.79 20.58 -10.35
C LEU A 271 -6.65 19.62 -11.53
N ALA A 272 -7.76 19.28 -12.22
CA ALA A 272 -7.71 18.44 -13.41
C ALA A 272 -6.94 19.12 -14.54
N HIS A 273 -7.18 20.41 -14.76
CA HIS A 273 -6.45 21.22 -15.74
C HIS A 273 -4.95 21.35 -15.44
N LEU A 274 -4.59 21.58 -14.18
CA LEU A 274 -3.19 21.57 -13.74
C LEU A 274 -2.54 20.22 -14.03
N GLU A 275 -3.23 19.12 -13.74
CA GLU A 275 -2.74 17.78 -14.02
C GLU A 275 -2.53 17.53 -15.52
N ASP A 276 -3.47 17.93 -16.37
CA ASP A 276 -3.36 17.84 -17.84
C ASP A 276 -2.11 18.58 -18.34
N SER A 277 -1.92 19.81 -17.87
CA SER A 277 -0.76 20.64 -18.19
C SER A 277 0.55 19.97 -17.78
N CYS A 278 0.61 19.45 -16.55
CA CYS A 278 1.81 18.77 -16.06
C CYS A 278 2.11 17.48 -16.85
N ILE A 279 1.09 16.71 -17.22
CA ILE A 279 1.26 15.51 -18.06
C ILE A 279 1.80 15.91 -19.43
N ALA A 280 1.21 16.90 -20.09
CA ALA A 280 1.64 17.35 -21.41
C ALA A 280 3.11 17.82 -21.40
N HIS A 281 3.49 18.58 -20.37
CA HIS A 281 4.88 19.02 -20.19
C HIS A 281 5.85 17.85 -19.98
N PHE A 282 5.47 16.86 -19.16
CA PHE A 282 6.25 15.64 -18.95
C PHE A 282 6.43 14.84 -20.25
N GLU A 283 5.37 14.66 -21.03
CA GLU A 283 5.43 13.96 -22.32
C GLU A 283 6.33 14.69 -23.32
N ALA A 284 6.27 16.03 -23.37
CA ALA A 284 7.17 16.83 -24.19
C ALA A 284 8.64 16.65 -23.80
N LYS A 285 8.95 16.58 -22.50
CA LYS A 285 10.31 16.29 -22.00
C LYS A 285 10.77 14.89 -22.39
N LEU A 286 9.91 13.88 -22.25
CA LEU A 286 10.21 12.52 -22.70
C LEU A 286 10.53 12.50 -24.20
N ALA A 287 9.69 13.09 -25.05
CA ALA A 287 9.92 13.12 -26.50
C ALA A 287 11.29 13.72 -26.88
N ARG A 288 11.72 14.80 -26.20
CA ARG A 288 13.03 15.43 -26.40
C ARG A 288 14.20 14.54 -25.99
N ARG A 289 14.03 13.71 -24.96
CA ARG A 289 15.08 12.81 -24.43
C ARG A 289 15.36 11.61 -25.34
N TRP A 290 14.35 11.16 -26.10
CA TRP A 290 14.47 10.02 -27.03
C TRP A 290 14.83 10.44 -28.46
N SER A 291 14.89 11.76 -28.72
CA SER A 291 15.30 12.34 -30.00
C SER A 291 16.79 12.70 -30.04
N LYS A 292 17.55 12.42 -28.98
CA LYS A 292 19.01 12.56 -28.86
C LYS A 292 19.65 11.19 -28.71
#